data_AF-A0A0M8TUN7-F1
#
_entry.id   AF-A0A0M8TUN7-F1
#
_cell.length_a   1.000
_cell.length_b   1.000
_cell.length_c   1.000
_cell.angle_alpha   90.00
_cell.angle_beta   90.00
_cell.angle_gamma   90.00
#
_symmetry.space_group_name_H-M   'P 1'
#
loop_
_entity.id
_entity.type
_entity.pdbx_description
1 polymer ?
#
loop_
_entity_poly.entity_id
_entity_poly.type
_entity_poly.pdbx_seq_one_letter_code
_entity_poly.pdbx_strand_id
1 'polypeptide(L)'
;MQRTEVIQKERWTLTAEASWGNAPAAREVVALRAENDQLRRALARRAVIDQARGMVMVLTPCHRGPARHLLVDASRQCGMTLAGLSAVLVSAWEGVPLPDDVQRAMRRALRRHHAAYR
;
A
#
# COMPACT_ATOMS: atom_id res chain seq x y z
N MET A 1 25.40 -56.62 -25.76
CA MET A 1 25.98 -55.46 -25.06
C MET A 1 25.44 -54.12 -25.60
N GLN A 2 24.15 -54.03 -25.99
CA GLN A 2 23.52 -52.81 -26.54
C GLN A 2 22.39 -52.26 -25.65
N ARG A 3 21.90 -53.06 -24.69
CA ARG A 3 20.71 -52.77 -23.87
C ARG A 3 20.99 -51.73 -22.77
N THR A 4 22.24 -51.60 -22.34
CA THR A 4 22.67 -50.66 -21.28
C THR A 4 22.87 -49.23 -21.79
N GLU A 5 23.24 -49.05 -23.07
CA GLU A 5 23.40 -47.72 -23.65
C GLU A 5 22.07 -47.01 -23.91
N VAL A 6 21.02 -47.76 -24.26
CA VAL A 6 19.67 -47.24 -24.47
C VAL A 6 19.09 -46.70 -23.15
N ILE A 7 19.21 -47.47 -22.06
CA ILE A 7 18.77 -47.07 -20.72
C ILE A 7 19.51 -45.83 -20.22
N GLN A 8 20.79 -45.70 -20.57
CA GLN A 8 21.58 -44.53 -20.19
C GLN A 8 21.11 -43.29 -20.96
N LYS A 9 20.96 -43.34 -22.29
CA LYS A 9 20.51 -42.21 -23.10
C LYS A 9 19.12 -41.71 -22.71
N GLU A 10 18.17 -42.61 -22.46
CA GLU A 10 16.81 -42.26 -22.02
C GLU A 10 16.81 -41.53 -20.66
N ARG A 11 17.69 -41.93 -19.75
CA ARG A 11 17.87 -41.26 -18.46
C ARG A 11 18.45 -39.86 -18.61
N TRP A 12 19.39 -39.63 -19.53
CA TRP A 12 19.94 -38.30 -19.80
C TRP A 12 18.91 -37.35 -20.44
N THR A 13 18.05 -37.84 -21.33
CA THR A 13 16.96 -37.05 -21.92
C THR A 13 15.89 -36.68 -20.91
N LEU A 14 15.47 -37.60 -20.03
CA LEU A 14 14.49 -37.34 -18.97
C LEU A 14 15.02 -36.32 -17.94
N THR A 15 16.30 -36.37 -17.62
CA THR A 15 16.93 -35.45 -16.67
C THR A 15 17.15 -34.06 -17.30
N ALA A 16 17.42 -33.98 -18.61
CA ALA A 16 17.55 -32.72 -19.34
C ALA A 16 16.17 -32.02 -19.51
N GLU A 17 15.12 -32.77 -19.83
CA GLU A 17 13.75 -32.24 -19.91
C GLU A 17 13.24 -31.70 -18.56
N ALA A 18 13.58 -32.37 -17.45
CA ALA A 18 13.24 -31.89 -16.10
C ALA A 18 14.09 -30.69 -15.63
N SER A 19 15.30 -30.53 -16.16
CA SER A 19 16.25 -29.49 -15.75
C SER A 19 16.08 -28.17 -16.53
N TRP A 20 15.56 -28.22 -17.77
CA TRP A 20 15.53 -27.08 -18.68
C TRP A 20 14.15 -26.42 -18.81
N GLY A 21 13.09 -27.06 -18.32
CA GLY A 21 11.76 -26.48 -18.25
C GLY A 21 11.54 -25.68 -16.96
N ASN A 22 11.60 -24.35 -17.05
CA ASN A 22 10.87 -23.41 -16.18
C ASN A 22 11.51 -22.96 -14.85
N ALA A 23 12.69 -23.39 -14.44
CA ALA A 23 13.30 -22.86 -13.20
C ALA A 23 13.58 -21.33 -13.21
N PRO A 24 14.21 -20.75 -14.24
CA PRO A 24 14.37 -19.29 -14.34
C PRO A 24 13.03 -18.57 -14.55
N ALA A 25 12.13 -19.11 -15.37
CA ALA A 25 10.79 -18.54 -15.58
C ALA A 25 9.95 -18.55 -14.28
N ALA A 26 10.05 -19.59 -13.46
CA ALA A 26 9.35 -19.68 -12.18
C ALA A 26 9.87 -18.63 -11.18
N ARG A 27 11.18 -18.36 -11.16
CA ARG A 27 11.76 -17.29 -10.33
C ARG A 27 11.28 -15.91 -10.78
N GLU A 28 11.23 -15.68 -12.08
CA GLU A 28 10.71 -14.43 -12.66
C GLU A 28 9.23 -14.23 -12.33
N VAL A 29 8.40 -15.27 -12.44
CA VAL A 29 6.98 -15.21 -12.05
C VAL A 29 6.83 -14.91 -10.55
N VAL A 30 7.67 -15.48 -9.68
CA VAL A 30 7.66 -15.16 -8.23
C VAL A 30 8.03 -13.69 -8.00
N ALA A 31 9.06 -13.18 -8.66
CA ALA A 31 9.48 -11.78 -8.55
C ALA A 31 8.38 -10.82 -9.01
N LEU A 32 7.78 -11.08 -10.18
CA LEU A 32 6.69 -10.28 -10.73
C LEU A 32 5.45 -10.30 -9.83
N ARG A 33 5.12 -11.45 -9.22
CA ARG A 33 4.02 -11.52 -8.23
C ARG A 33 4.31 -10.67 -7.00
N ALA A 34 5.53 -10.74 -6.47
CA ALA A 34 5.93 -9.92 -5.32
C ALA A 34 5.87 -8.42 -5.62
N GLU A 35 6.33 -8.00 -6.81
CA GLU A 35 6.22 -6.62 -7.28
C GLU A 35 4.76 -6.21 -7.47
N ASN A 36 3.94 -7.04 -8.11
CA ASN A 36 2.52 -6.75 -8.31
C ASN A 36 1.80 -6.55 -6.97
N ASP A 37 2.09 -7.40 -5.98
CA ASP A 37 1.53 -7.27 -4.63
C ASP A 37 2.02 -6.01 -3.92
N GLN A 38 3.28 -5.62 -4.11
CA GLN A 38 3.81 -4.36 -3.59
C GLN A 38 3.11 -3.15 -4.22
N LEU A 39 2.91 -3.17 -5.53
CA LEU A 39 2.21 -2.11 -6.26
C LEU A 39 0.73 -2.02 -5.87
N ARG A 40 0.04 -3.16 -5.74
CA ARG A 40 -1.35 -3.20 -5.23
C ARG A 40 -1.46 -2.57 -3.84
N ARG A 41 -0.56 -2.93 -2.92
CA ARG A 41 -0.51 -2.30 -1.58
C ARG A 41 -0.21 -0.81 -1.65
N ALA A 42 0.65 -0.37 -2.56
CA ALA A 42 0.96 1.05 -2.74
C ALA A 42 -0.25 1.84 -3.28
N LEU A 43 -0.97 1.28 -4.25
CA LEU A 43 -2.19 1.87 -4.81
C LEU A 43 -3.31 1.93 -3.79
N ALA A 44 -3.56 0.85 -3.05
CA ALA A 44 -4.57 0.83 -1.98
C ALA A 44 -4.28 1.91 -0.92
N ARG A 45 -3.01 2.05 -0.50
CA ARG A 45 -2.58 3.09 0.44
C ARG A 45 -2.81 4.49 -0.12
N ARG A 46 -2.51 4.71 -1.41
CA ARG A 46 -2.71 6.00 -2.09
C ARG A 46 -4.20 6.36 -2.12
N ALA A 47 -5.06 5.40 -2.46
CA ALA A 47 -6.50 5.60 -2.53
C ALA A 47 -7.08 6.09 -1.19
N VAL A 48 -6.71 5.43 -0.09
CA VAL A 48 -7.18 5.82 1.26
C VAL A 48 -6.71 7.23 1.65
N ILE A 49 -5.46 7.58 1.35
CA ILE A 49 -4.93 8.93 1.61
C ILE A 49 -5.66 9.97 0.76
N ASP A 50 -5.91 9.69 -0.52
CA ASP A 50 -6.60 10.63 -1.41
C ASP A 50 -8.08 10.80 -1.02
N GLN A 51 -8.75 9.76 -0.52
CA GLN A 51 -10.10 9.85 0.05
C GLN A 51 -10.13 10.74 1.29
N ALA A 52 -9.23 10.51 2.26
CA ALA A 52 -9.15 11.33 3.47
C ALA A 52 -8.85 12.81 3.13
N ARG A 53 -8.02 13.07 2.11
CA ARG A 53 -7.80 14.45 1.61
C ARG A 53 -9.09 15.06 1.10
N GLY A 54 -9.86 14.33 0.29
CA GLY A 54 -11.17 14.78 -0.19
C GLY A 54 -12.12 15.12 0.95
N MET A 55 -12.18 14.28 1.98
CA MET A 55 -12.98 14.54 3.18
C MET A 55 -12.56 15.83 3.91
N VAL A 56 -11.25 16.05 4.08
CA VAL A 56 -10.75 17.30 4.68
C VAL A 56 -11.11 18.52 3.82
N MET A 57 -11.04 18.42 2.50
CA MET A 57 -11.42 19.50 1.58
C MET A 57 -12.91 19.85 1.69
N VAL A 58 -13.77 18.88 2.02
CA VAL A 58 -15.20 19.11 2.29
C VAL A 58 -15.39 19.81 3.65
N LEU A 59 -14.68 19.36 4.68
CA LEU A 59 -14.82 19.90 6.04
C LEU A 59 -14.20 21.30 6.21
N THR A 60 -13.24 21.65 5.37
CA THR A 60 -12.58 22.95 5.38
C THR A 60 -12.27 23.31 3.95
N PRO A 61 -12.92 24.35 3.37
CA PRO A 61 -12.72 24.76 1.99
C PRO A 61 -11.24 25.08 1.72
N CYS A 62 -10.50 24.09 1.25
CA CYS A 62 -9.07 24.20 0.99
C CYS A 62 -8.69 23.35 -0.22
N HIS A 63 -7.62 23.75 -0.91
CA HIS A 63 -7.12 23.02 -2.06
C HIS A 63 -6.36 21.74 -1.64
N ARG A 64 -6.05 20.91 -2.65
CA ARG A 64 -5.45 19.59 -2.47
C ARG A 64 -4.12 19.58 -1.69
N GLY A 65 -3.32 20.63 -1.84
CA GLY A 65 -2.03 20.79 -1.15
C GLY A 65 -2.24 20.99 0.35
N PRO A 66 -2.91 22.09 0.77
CA PRO A 66 -3.23 22.35 2.17
C PRO A 66 -3.92 21.19 2.90
N ALA A 67 -4.88 20.49 2.26
CA ALA A 67 -5.53 19.33 2.84
C ALA A 67 -4.53 18.21 3.21
N ARG A 68 -3.52 17.98 2.36
CA ARG A 68 -2.46 17.00 2.65
C ARG A 68 -1.57 17.46 3.80
N HIS A 69 -1.20 18.74 3.84
CA HIS A 69 -0.39 19.29 4.93
C HIS A 69 -1.10 19.13 6.28
N LEU A 70 -2.41 19.42 6.32
CA LEU A 70 -3.23 19.23 7.51
C LEU A 70 -3.20 17.78 8.01
N LEU A 71 -3.38 16.81 7.12
CA LEU A 71 -3.33 15.39 7.49
C LEU A 71 -1.93 14.95 7.97
N VAL A 72 -0.86 15.44 7.35
CA VAL A 72 0.52 15.16 7.81
C VAL A 72 0.76 15.74 9.20
N ASP A 73 0.29 16.96 9.45
CA ASP A 73 0.41 17.60 10.77
C ASP A 73 -0.40 16.86 11.83
N ALA A 74 -1.61 16.41 11.51
CA ALA A 74 -2.40 15.59 12.40
C ALA A 74 -1.74 14.24 12.68
N SER A 75 -1.22 13.55 11.65
CA SER A 75 -0.60 12.23 11.80
C SER A 75 0.63 12.28 12.69
N ARG A 76 1.44 13.34 12.55
CA ARG A 76 2.61 13.59 13.41
C ARG A 76 2.20 13.80 14.87
N GLN A 77 1.12 14.54 15.12
CA GLN A 77 0.64 14.84 16.47
C GLN A 77 0.08 13.61 17.20
N CYS A 78 -0.51 12.64 16.49
CA CYS A 78 -1.01 11.39 17.08
C CYS A 78 -0.06 10.19 16.89
N GLY A 79 1.16 10.41 16.36
CA GLY A 79 2.14 9.34 16.17
C GLY A 79 1.75 8.27 15.15
N MET A 80 0.77 8.54 14.28
CA MET A 80 0.30 7.59 13.27
C MET A 80 1.00 7.79 11.93
N THR A 81 1.08 6.72 11.15
CA THR A 81 1.38 6.86 9.72
C THR A 81 0.25 7.64 9.04
N LEU A 82 0.58 8.42 8.00
CA LEU A 82 -0.43 9.17 7.23
C LEU A 82 -1.54 8.23 6.70
N ALA A 83 -1.17 7.03 6.25
CA ALA A 83 -2.12 6.02 5.80
C ALA A 83 -3.01 5.51 6.92
N GLY A 84 -2.45 5.25 8.12
CA GLY A 84 -3.20 4.81 9.29
C GLY A 84 -4.19 5.86 9.78
N LEU A 85 -3.76 7.12 9.89
CA LEU A 85 -4.68 8.22 10.21
C LEU A 85 -5.78 8.34 9.14
N SER A 86 -5.41 8.27 7.86
CA SER A 86 -6.37 8.38 6.75
C SER A 86 -7.41 7.26 6.82
N ALA A 87 -7.00 6.03 7.12
CA ALA A 87 -7.92 4.91 7.30
C ALA A 87 -8.87 5.14 8.48
N VAL A 88 -8.38 5.61 9.64
CA VAL A 88 -9.22 5.94 10.79
C VAL A 88 -10.25 7.02 10.46
N LEU A 89 -9.85 8.05 9.71
CA LEU A 89 -10.77 9.10 9.26
C LEU A 89 -11.86 8.54 8.33
N VAL A 90 -11.48 7.69 7.37
CA VAL A 90 -12.43 7.04 6.46
C VAL A 90 -13.40 6.15 7.23
N SER A 91 -12.93 5.29 8.13
CA SER A 91 -13.80 4.44 8.95
C SER A 91 -14.71 5.25 9.86
N ALA A 92 -14.28 6.42 10.33
CA ALA A 92 -15.14 7.28 11.13
C ALA A 92 -16.30 7.90 10.35
N TRP A 93 -16.12 8.12 9.05
CA TRP A 93 -17.22 8.48 8.16
C TRP A 93 -18.24 7.36 7.98
N GLU A 94 -17.80 6.12 8.14
CA GLU A 94 -18.63 4.91 8.12
C GLU A 94 -19.28 4.62 9.48
N GLY A 95 -19.12 5.51 10.46
CA GLY A 95 -19.77 5.42 11.78
C GLY A 95 -18.88 4.86 12.89
N VAL A 96 -17.61 4.52 12.62
CA VAL A 96 -16.67 4.10 13.66
C VAL A 96 -16.28 5.30 14.53
N PRO A 97 -16.35 5.23 15.87
CA PRO A 97 -15.92 6.34 16.72
C PRO A 97 -14.45 6.71 16.47
N LEU A 98 -14.20 8.02 16.32
CA LEU A 98 -12.84 8.53 16.12
C LEU A 98 -12.07 8.47 17.45
N PRO A 99 -10.86 7.87 17.49
CA PRO A 99 -10.02 7.88 18.69
C PRO A 99 -9.75 9.30 19.20
N ASP A 100 -9.69 9.47 20.52
CA ASP A 100 -9.57 10.78 21.16
C ASP A 100 -8.31 11.55 20.76
N ASP A 101 -7.18 10.84 20.62
CA ASP A 101 -5.91 11.40 20.19
C ASP A 101 -5.98 11.91 18.74
N VAL A 102 -6.62 11.15 17.85
CA VAL A 102 -6.91 11.53 16.47
C VAL A 102 -7.85 12.74 16.44
N GLN A 103 -8.91 12.74 17.23
CA GLN A 103 -9.85 13.85 17.32
C GLN A 103 -9.16 15.15 17.78
N ARG A 104 -8.32 15.06 18.81
CA ARG A 104 -7.52 16.21 19.30
C ARG A 104 -6.53 16.69 18.24
N ALA A 105 -5.82 15.79 17.58
CA ALA A 105 -4.85 16.12 16.54
C ALA A 105 -5.50 16.85 15.36
N MET A 106 -6.65 16.37 14.88
CA MET A 106 -7.42 16.99 13.80
C MET A 106 -7.93 18.37 14.19
N ARG A 107 -8.55 18.51 15.38
CA ARG A 107 -9.02 19.81 15.88
C ARG A 107 -7.89 20.84 15.96
N ARG A 108 -6.70 20.42 16.41
CA ARG A 108 -5.51 21.30 16.46
C ARG A 108 -5.03 21.69 15.06
N ALA A 109 -4.95 20.73 14.14
CA ALA A 109 -4.50 21.00 12.77
C ALA A 109 -5.47 21.94 12.03
N LEU A 110 -6.77 21.73 12.16
CA LEU A 110 -7.82 22.61 11.61
C LEU A 110 -7.73 24.02 12.18
N ARG A 111 -7.59 24.18 13.50
CA ARG A 111 -7.46 25.51 14.12
C ARG A 111 -6.23 26.27 13.60
N ARG A 112 -5.09 25.59 13.48
CA ARG A 112 -3.86 26.21 12.93
C ARG A 112 -4.04 26.61 11.47
N HIS A 113 -4.69 25.76 10.67
CA HIS A 113 -5.01 26.10 9.28
C HIS A 113 -5.86 27.37 9.20
N HIS A 114 -6.97 27.45 9.93
CA HIS A 114 -7.82 28.65 9.93
C HIS A 114 -7.10 29.91 10.43
N ALA A 115 -6.17 29.77 11.38
CA ALA A 115 -5.40 30.92 11.87
C ALA A 115 -4.37 31.42 10.85
N ALA A 116 -3.87 30.56 9.95
CA ALA A 116 -2.88 30.92 8.94
C ALA A 116 -3.50 31.54 7.67
N TYR A 117 -4.80 31.39 7.47
CA TYR A 117 -5.54 31.87 6.30
C TYR A 117 -6.66 32.88 6.66
N ARG A 118 -6.58 33.45 7.87
CA ARG A 118 -7.38 34.60 8.30
C ARG A 118 -6.55 35.87 8.12
#